data_AF-A0A3B5KM04-F1
#
_entry.id   AF-A0A3B5KM04-F1
#
_cell.length_a   1.000
_cell.length_b   1.000
_cell.length_c   1.000
_cell.angle_alpha   90.00
_cell.angle_beta   90.00
_cell.angle_gamma   90.00
#
_symmetry.space_group_name_H-M   'P 1'
#
loop_
_entity.id
_entity.type
_entity.pdbx_description
1 polymer ?
#
loop_
_entity_poly.entity_id
_entity_poly.type
_entity_poly.pdbx_seq_one_letter_code
_entity_poly.pdbx_strand_id
1 'polypeptide(L)'
;MAGGGVACLGPVTQRVFLKNMGGDARMQVLLRNCSDPSSRKQLIRSYDLLTSPAHMGERFLFLCLLAPGRLAAPPTPTGLKLDKKSPAPLPVAGFSESNHVW
;
A
#
# COMPACT_ATOMS: atom_id res chain seq x y z
N MET A 1 -23.13 -19.96 -1.91
CA MET A 1 -23.05 -18.77 -1.03
C MET A 1 -22.18 -19.13 0.16
N ALA A 2 -20.96 -18.59 0.25
CA ALA A 2 -20.03 -18.93 1.32
C ALA A 2 -20.52 -18.30 2.64
N GLY A 3 -20.78 -19.15 3.64
CA GLY A 3 -21.36 -18.77 4.92
C GLY A 3 -20.42 -17.94 5.80
N GLY A 4 -20.92 -16.79 6.23
CA GLY A 4 -20.79 -16.25 7.59
C GLY A 4 -19.42 -15.92 8.23
N GLY A 5 -18.27 -16.15 7.58
CA GLY A 5 -16.98 -16.15 8.29
C GLY A 5 -15.86 -15.23 7.78
N VAL A 6 -16.00 -14.61 6.61
CA VAL A 6 -14.90 -13.88 5.96
C VAL A 6 -15.43 -12.62 5.31
N ALA A 7 -14.76 -11.49 5.55
CA ALA A 7 -15.02 -10.24 4.85
C ALA A 7 -14.19 -10.17 3.56
N CYS A 8 -14.84 -9.84 2.45
CA CYS A 8 -14.20 -9.65 1.15
C CYS A 8 -14.05 -8.15 0.85
N LEU A 9 -12.86 -7.70 0.47
CA LEU A 9 -12.59 -6.31 0.07
C LEU A 9 -11.99 -6.29 -1.34
N GLY A 10 -12.58 -5.48 -2.23
CA GLY A 10 -12.21 -5.41 -3.65
C GLY A 10 -13.25 -6.09 -4.56
N PRO A 11 -12.88 -6.50 -5.79
CA PRO A 11 -11.55 -6.36 -6.36
C PRO A 11 -11.19 -4.92 -6.72
N VAL A 12 -9.90 -4.59 -6.69
CA VAL A 12 -9.34 -3.36 -7.26
C VAL A 12 -8.30 -3.71 -8.33
N THR A 13 -8.04 -2.79 -9.25
CA THR A 13 -7.04 -3.03 -10.32
C THR A 13 -5.63 -3.05 -9.72
N GLN A 14 -4.73 -3.83 -10.33
CA GLN A 14 -3.34 -3.95 -9.91
C GLN A 14 -2.67 -2.58 -9.83
N ARG A 15 -2.94 -1.70 -10.81
CA ARG A 15 -2.45 -0.32 -10.80
C ARG A 15 -2.84 0.41 -9.52
N VAL A 16 -4.12 0.41 -9.18
CA VAL A 16 -4.65 1.11 -7.99
C VAL A 16 -4.06 0.51 -6.73
N PHE A 17 -4.03 -0.82 -6.63
CA PHE A 17 -3.47 -1.52 -5.48
C PHE A 17 -1.99 -1.16 -5.26
N LEU A 18 -1.15 -1.28 -6.29
CA LEU A 18 0.29 -1.00 -6.20
C LEU A 18 0.59 0.47 -5.90
N LYS A 19 -0.20 1.41 -6.45
CA LYS A 19 -0.06 2.84 -6.14
C LYS A 19 -0.42 3.13 -4.69
N ASN A 20 -1.52 2.57 -4.19
CA ASN A 20 -1.94 2.73 -2.80
C ASN A 20 -0.94 2.10 -1.81
N MET A 21 -0.20 1.07 -2.23
CA MET A 21 0.89 0.47 -1.45
C MET A 21 2.20 1.26 -1.50
N GLY A 22 2.22 2.45 -2.12
CA GLY A 22 3.41 3.30 -2.20
C GLY A 22 4.36 2.96 -3.36
N GLY A 23 3.86 2.28 -4.40
CA GLY A 23 4.67 1.87 -5.54
C GLY A 23 5.40 3.04 -6.24
N ASP A 24 4.73 4.19 -6.40
CA ASP A 24 5.34 5.38 -7.03
C ASP A 24 6.53 5.91 -6.20
N ALA A 25 6.36 6.00 -4.88
CA ALA A 25 7.42 6.45 -3.96
C ALA A 25 8.63 5.50 -3.99
N ARG A 26 8.39 4.18 -3.97
CA ARG A 26 9.46 3.19 -4.06
C ARG A 26 10.20 3.30 -5.40
N MET A 27 9.48 3.51 -6.51
CA MET A 27 10.08 3.65 -7.84
C MET A 27 10.99 4.87 -7.92
N GLN A 28 10.58 6.02 -7.36
CA GLN A 28 11.43 7.21 -7.29
C GLN A 28 12.74 6.96 -6.55
N VAL A 29 12.69 6.28 -5.39
CA VAL A 29 13.89 5.93 -4.61
C VAL A 29 14.81 5.00 -5.42
N LEU A 30 14.25 4.00 -6.11
CA LEU A 30 15.05 3.09 -6.94
C LEU A 30 15.74 3.84 -8.09
N LEU A 31 15.03 4.74 -8.78
CA LEU A 31 15.60 5.52 -9.87
C LEU A 31 16.66 6.51 -9.41
N ARG A 32 16.51 7.10 -8.22
CA ARG A 32 17.51 8.02 -7.65
C ARG A 32 18.83 7.31 -7.32
N ASN A 33 18.76 6.06 -6.87
CA ASN A 33 19.92 5.28 -6.44
C ASN A 33 20.49 4.36 -7.53
N CYS A 34 19.86 4.29 -8.71
CA CYS A 34 20.33 3.47 -9.82
C CYS A 34 21.32 4.25 -10.69
N SER A 35 22.60 3.89 -10.61
CA SER A 35 23.68 4.47 -11.41
C SER A 35 23.81 3.83 -12.81
N ASP A 36 23.46 2.55 -12.94
CA ASP A 36 23.55 1.83 -14.21
C ASP A 36 22.40 2.19 -15.17
N PRO A 37 22.68 2.72 -16.38
CA PRO A 37 21.64 3.12 -17.33
C PRO A 37 20.76 1.97 -17.82
N SER A 38 21.30 0.75 -17.92
CA SER A 38 20.55 -0.40 -18.42
C SER A 38 19.49 -0.86 -17.41
N SER A 39 19.88 -0.94 -16.14
CA SER A 39 19.04 -1.24 -14.98
C SER A 39 17.98 -0.16 -14.78
N ARG A 40 18.34 1.12 -14.98
CA ARG A 40 17.37 2.23 -14.91
C ARG A 40 16.27 2.07 -15.96
N LYS A 41 16.63 1.76 -17.21
CA LYS A 41 15.65 1.50 -18.29
C LYS A 41 14.78 0.30 -17.98
N GLN A 42 15.36 -0.77 -17.44
CA GLN A 42 14.62 -1.95 -17.03
C GLN A 42 13.61 -1.63 -15.93
N LEU A 43 14.01 -0.89 -14.88
CA LEU A 43 13.10 -0.46 -13.81
C LEU A 43 11.89 0.30 -14.35
N ILE A 44 12.13 1.28 -15.24
CA ILE A 44 11.05 2.08 -15.85
C ILE A 44 10.09 1.16 -16.63
N ARG A 45 10.64 0.31 -17.49
CA ARG A 45 9.85 -0.63 -18.30
C ARG A 45 9.05 -1.60 -17.44
N SER A 46 9.68 -2.21 -16.43
CA SER A 46 9.01 -3.16 -15.55
C SER A 46 7.89 -2.51 -14.74
N TYR A 47 8.10 -1.28 -14.25
CA TYR A 47 7.06 -0.56 -13.53
C TYR A 47 5.88 -0.17 -14.43
N ASP A 48 6.15 0.24 -15.68
CA ASP A 48 5.11 0.48 -16.68
C ASP A 48 4.32 -0.80 -16.99
N LEU A 49 4.98 -1.94 -17.21
CA LEU A 49 4.30 -3.23 -17.41
C LEU A 49 3.34 -3.56 -16.27
N LEU A 50 3.72 -3.28 -15.03
CA LEU A 50 2.92 -3.56 -13.83
C LEU A 50 1.74 -2.58 -13.64
N THR A 51 1.83 -1.35 -14.14
CA THR A 51 0.88 -0.28 -13.77
C THR A 51 0.12 0.31 -14.95
N SER A 52 0.59 0.12 -16.17
CA SER A 52 -0.02 0.64 -17.39
C SER A 52 -1.33 -0.07 -17.71
N PRO A 53 -2.40 0.66 -18.10
CA PRO A 53 -3.65 0.06 -18.58
C PRO A 53 -3.48 -0.83 -19.81
N ALA A 54 -2.49 -0.55 -20.66
CA ALA A 54 -2.20 -1.35 -21.84
C ALA A 54 -1.59 -2.73 -21.49
N HIS A 55 -1.10 -2.88 -20.26
CA HIS A 55 -0.41 -4.06 -19.77
C HIS A 55 -1.16 -4.67 -18.58
N MET A 56 -0.50 -4.88 -17.44
CA MET A 56 -1.11 -5.57 -16.30
C MET A 56 -2.02 -4.67 -15.46
N GLY A 57 -1.85 -3.35 -15.55
CA GLY A 57 -2.42 -2.40 -14.60
C GLY A 57 -3.93 -2.51 -14.41
N GLU A 58 -4.68 -2.71 -15.50
CA GLU A 58 -6.14 -2.87 -15.49
C GLU A 58 -6.60 -4.33 -15.67
N ARG A 59 -5.71 -5.21 -16.16
CA ARG A 59 -6.04 -6.61 -16.44
C ARG A 59 -5.93 -7.51 -15.21
N PHE A 60 -5.06 -7.16 -14.27
CA PHE A 60 -4.83 -7.91 -13.05
C PHE A 60 -5.59 -7.24 -11.90
N LEU A 61 -6.20 -8.06 -11.04
CA LEU A 61 -7.06 -7.59 -9.95
C LEU A 61 -6.57 -8.14 -8.61
N PHE A 62 -6.76 -7.35 -7.55
CA PHE A 62 -6.46 -7.73 -6.17
C PHE A 62 -7.77 -7.81 -5.38
N LEU A 63 -7.98 -8.96 -4.73
CA LEU A 63 -9.08 -9.22 -3.80
C LEU A 63 -8.48 -9.63 -2.46
N CYS A 64 -8.96 -9.02 -1.38
CA CYS A 64 -8.55 -9.37 -0.03
C CYS A 64 -9.67 -10.15 0.68
N LEU A 65 -9.28 -11.22 1.36
CA LEU A 65 -10.13 -11.99 2.27
C LEU A 65 -9.63 -11.77 3.70
N LEU A 66 -10.47 -11.22 4.56
CA LEU A 66 -10.11 -10.86 5.93
C LEU A 66 -11.02 -11.55 6.94
N ALA A 67 -10.46 -11.90 8.10
CA ALA A 67 -11.27 -12.22 9.27
C ALA A 67 -12.13 -11.00 9.66
N PRO A 68 -13.45 -11.15 9.90
CA PRO A 68 -14.35 -10.04 10.20
C PRO A 68 -13.89 -9.17 11.38
N GLY A 69 -13.24 -9.75 12.39
CA GLY A 69 -12.70 -9.03 13.54
C GLY A 69 -11.64 -7.97 13.17
N ARG A 70 -11.01 -8.05 11.99
CA ARG A 70 -10.06 -7.03 11.49
C ARG A 70 -10.76 -5.77 10.98
N LEU A 71 -12.06 -5.84 10.72
CA LEU A 71 -12.90 -4.71 10.32
C LEU A 71 -13.70 -4.13 11.49
N ALA A 72 -13.69 -4.80 12.65
CA ALA A 72 -14.37 -4.31 13.83
C ALA A 72 -13.76 -2.96 14.25
N ALA A 73 -14.62 -1.99 14.55
CA ALA A 73 -14.18 -0.74 15.12
C ALA A 73 -13.43 -1.00 16.44
N PRO A 74 -12.35 -0.25 16.74
CA PRO A 74 -11.73 -0.34 18.05
C PRO A 74 -12.78 -0.03 19.13
N PRO A 75 -12.78 -0.75 20.26
CA PRO A 75 -13.74 -0.49 21.32
C PRO A 75 -13.59 0.96 21.79
N THR A 76 -14.70 1.70 21.82
CA THR A 76 -14.74 3.04 22.40
C THR A 76 -14.38 2.95 23.89
N PRO A 77 -13.38 3.69 24.37
CA PRO A 77 -13.04 3.68 25.79
C PRO A 77 -14.16 4.34 26.58
N THR A 78 -15.01 3.54 27.23
CA THR A 78 -15.96 4.01 28.24
C THR A 78 -15.24 4.22 29.58
N GLY A 79 -14.81 5.45 29.85
CA GLY A 79 -14.24 5.86 31.14
C GLY A 79 -13.50 7.20 31.11
N LEU A 80 -13.39 7.87 32.27
CA LEU A 80 -12.72 9.18 32.48
C LEU A 80 -11.18 9.19 32.29
N LYS A 81 -10.60 8.14 31.67
CA LYS A 81 -9.15 8.08 31.41
C LYS A 81 -8.88 8.23 29.92
N LEU A 82 -8.84 9.47 29.48
CA LEU A 82 -8.22 9.85 28.22
C LEU A 82 -6.69 9.76 28.40
N ASP A 83 -6.15 8.55 28.49
CA ASP A 83 -4.72 8.36 28.28
C ASP A 83 -4.46 8.65 26.80
N LYS A 84 -3.78 9.77 26.53
CA LYS A 84 -3.23 10.13 25.22
C LYS A 84 -2.34 8.99 24.75
N LYS A 85 -2.92 7.97 24.12
CA LYS A 85 -2.15 6.88 23.52
C LYS A 85 -1.54 7.46 22.25
N SER A 86 -0.25 7.75 22.33
CA SER A 86 0.58 8.12 21.18
C SER A 86 0.23 7.23 20.00
N PRO A 87 0.15 7.76 18.77
CA PRO A 87 -0.13 6.94 17.58
C PRO A 87 0.81 5.74 17.59
N ALA A 88 0.27 4.54 17.35
CA ALA A 88 1.10 3.35 17.22
C ALA A 88 2.21 3.65 16.20
N PRO A 89 3.48 3.30 16.49
CA PRO A 89 4.56 3.50 15.53
C PRO A 89 4.14 2.89 14.20
N LEU A 90 4.24 3.65 13.12
CA LEU A 90 3.90 3.15 11.80
C LEU A 90 4.74 1.90 11.53
N PRO A 91 4.15 0.79 11.04
CA PRO A 91 4.80 -0.51 10.99
C PRO A 91 5.96 -0.60 9.97
N VAL A 92 6.25 0.49 9.25
CA VAL A 92 7.29 0.54 8.22
C VAL A 92 8.37 1.51 8.64
N ALA A 93 9.55 0.98 8.97
CA ALA A 93 10.77 1.76 9.09
C ALA A 93 11.07 2.46 7.74
N GLY A 94 11.22 3.79 7.75
CA GLY A 94 11.72 4.56 6.61
C GLY A 94 10.77 5.57 5.96
N PHE A 95 9.53 5.73 6.44
CA PHE A 95 8.61 6.80 5.95
C PHE A 95 8.64 8.09 6.79
N SER A 96 9.43 8.14 7.86
CA SER A 96 9.52 9.31 8.76
C SER A 96 10.43 10.44 8.27
N GLU A 97 11.10 10.28 7.13
CA GLU A 97 12.23 11.13 6.74
C GLU A 97 12.01 11.90 5.42
N SER A 98 10.80 12.41 5.21
CA SER A 98 10.51 13.33 4.09
C SER A 98 9.73 14.57 4.52
N ASN A 99 9.89 14.99 5.77
CA ASN A 99 9.39 16.28 6.23
C ASN A 99 10.54 17.18 6.68
N HIS A 100 11.50 17.46 5.79
CA HIS A 100 12.37 18.62 5.93
C HIS A 100 12.88 19.08 4.55
N VAL A 101 12.41 20.29 4.22
CA VAL A 101 12.98 21.30 3.31
C VAL A 101 12.69 21.14 1.81
N TRP A 102 12.13 22.25 1.30
CA TRP A 102 11.78 22.67 -0.06
C TRP A 102 12.70 22.21 -1.19
#